data_AF-A0A832T8R5-F1
#
_entry.id   AF-A0A832T8R5-F1
#
_cell.length_a   1.000
_cell.length_b   1.000
_cell.length_c   1.000
_cell.angle_alpha   90.00
_cell.angle_beta   90.00
_cell.angle_gamma   90.00
#
_symmetry.space_group_name_H-M   'P 1'
#
loop_
_entity.id
_entity.type
_entity.pdbx_description
1 polymer ?
#
loop_
_entity_poly.entity_id
_entity_poly.type
_entity_poly.pdbx_seq_one_letter_code
_entity_poly.pdbx_strand_id
1 'polypeptide(L)'
;MSPLSLGFAMIITIGIKLTGSAFLGRVYYRTRRKSSVVLSLALALYALNTLSDLLKNYFLNQLFLALSSACFFMALYYLEAEEEKAVPSKTLYLTLSLTPLLITIYVWLLERVIPTSETWSIVGVSWGISGFFILASGVSILKLRDIFGNRILWLSASLIAIGAHEMDYPFLRPIKWFAPIGFLLAATFVVLLVYGIFLVFGSEVYFKRKSPGKISIKLKPGSMIMNMEEFKAISPSLQNFPVLAFVRHLKTPETWYSYFVTRARSDGGAVDPMNLPRIIELSRKYFQSVERGVVVIDCLEYLVLYNGFENTAKHLAILRDYATVNNGTLILITSKEAWGEKEWSLLVRMFS
;
A
#
# COMPACT_ATOMS: atom_id res chain seq x y z
N MET A 1 -2.42 -4.16 37.79
CA MET A 1 -1.41 -4.96 37.05
C MET A 1 -0.11 -4.92 37.82
N SER A 2 0.56 -6.07 37.99
CA SER A 2 1.91 -6.07 38.57
C SER A 2 2.89 -5.36 37.61
N PRO A 3 3.96 -4.71 38.09
CA PRO A 3 4.95 -4.07 37.23
C PRO A 3 5.52 -5.00 36.14
N LEU A 4 5.62 -6.30 36.46
CA LEU A 4 6.04 -7.36 35.53
C LEU A 4 5.04 -7.56 34.37
N SER A 5 3.73 -7.56 34.66
CA SER A 5 2.70 -7.71 33.61
C SER A 5 2.64 -6.51 32.66
N LEU A 6 2.98 -5.31 33.14
CA LEU A 6 3.02 -4.10 32.32
C LEU A 6 4.22 -4.09 31.37
N GLY A 7 5.42 -4.39 31.88
CA GLY A 7 6.63 -4.47 31.06
C GLY A 7 6.50 -5.51 29.93
N PHE A 8 5.88 -6.65 30.22
CA PHE A 8 5.60 -7.67 29.21
C PHE A 8 4.66 -7.18 28.10
N ALA A 9 3.58 -6.48 28.46
CA ALA A 9 2.66 -5.90 27.48
C ALA A 9 3.33 -4.84 26.59
N MET A 10 4.23 -4.02 27.16
CA MET A 10 5.01 -3.04 26.40
C MET A 10 5.96 -3.73 25.40
N ILE A 11 6.63 -4.81 25.80
CA ILE A 11 7.50 -5.60 24.92
C ILE A 11 6.72 -6.18 23.74
N ILE A 12 5.54 -6.75 23.99
CA ILE A 12 4.66 -7.26 22.93
C ILE A 12 4.27 -6.13 21.97
N THR A 13 3.88 -4.98 22.52
CA THR A 13 3.47 -3.80 21.73
C THR A 13 4.61 -3.29 20.85
N ILE A 14 5.84 -3.28 21.36
CA ILE A 14 7.06 -2.95 20.59
C ILE A 14 7.22 -3.94 19.43
N GLY A 15 7.10 -5.25 19.68
CA GLY A 15 7.18 -6.28 18.65
C GLY A 15 6.14 -6.12 17.54
N ILE A 16 4.88 -5.78 17.90
CA ILE A 16 3.80 -5.52 16.93
C ILE A 16 4.14 -4.33 16.03
N LYS A 17 4.58 -3.21 16.62
CA LYS A 17 4.98 -2.01 15.87
C LYS A 17 6.15 -2.29 14.92
N LEU A 18 7.18 -2.99 15.38
CA LEU A 18 8.32 -3.39 14.56
C LEU A 18 7.92 -4.36 13.44
N THR A 19 6.99 -5.27 13.70
CA THR A 19 6.44 -6.18 12.67
C THR A 19 5.73 -5.40 11.57
N GLY A 20 4.88 -4.43 11.93
CA GLY A 20 4.23 -3.54 10.97
C GLY A 20 5.24 -2.69 10.19
N SER A 21 6.28 -2.17 10.87
CA SER A 21 7.36 -1.41 10.24
C SER A 21 8.14 -2.24 9.21
N ALA A 22 8.52 -3.47 9.56
CA ALA A 22 9.22 -4.41 8.67
C ALA A 22 8.36 -4.80 7.46
N PHE A 23 7.07 -5.06 7.67
CA PHE A 23 6.12 -5.31 6.59
C PHE A 23 6.05 -4.14 5.60
N LEU A 24 5.88 -2.92 6.11
CA LEU A 24 5.84 -1.72 5.27
C LEU A 24 7.17 -1.46 4.55
N GLY A 25 8.30 -1.78 5.20
CA GLY A 25 9.62 -1.76 4.57
C GLY A 25 9.68 -2.71 3.37
N ARG A 26 9.19 -3.94 3.52
CA ARG A 26 9.07 -4.91 2.40
C ARG A 26 8.14 -4.40 1.30
N VAL A 27 7.01 -3.80 1.67
CA VAL A 27 6.09 -3.17 0.71
C VAL A 27 6.78 -2.04 -0.05
N TYR A 28 7.60 -1.22 0.61
CA TYR A 28 8.39 -0.19 -0.05
C TYR A 28 9.38 -0.76 -1.06
N TYR A 29 10.09 -1.83 -0.72
CA TYR A 29 11.01 -2.48 -1.67
C TYR A 29 10.30 -2.95 -2.95
N ARG A 30 9.04 -3.39 -2.85
CA ARG A 30 8.22 -3.84 -3.98
C ARG A 30 7.57 -2.70 -4.77
N THR A 31 7.06 -1.69 -4.08
CA THR A 31 6.22 -0.64 -4.68
C THR A 31 6.97 0.67 -4.96
N ARG A 32 8.05 0.94 -4.23
CA ARG A 32 8.79 2.22 -4.19
C ARG A 32 7.92 3.44 -3.83
N ARG A 33 6.79 3.21 -3.18
CA ARG A 33 5.85 4.26 -2.75
C ARG A 33 6.30 4.92 -1.45
N LYS A 34 6.29 6.25 -1.41
CA LYS A 34 6.80 7.03 -0.27
C LYS A 34 5.94 6.85 0.97
N SER A 35 4.62 6.72 0.80
CA SER A 35 3.71 6.45 1.93
C SER A 35 4.16 5.26 2.76
N SER A 36 4.52 4.14 2.13
CA SER A 36 4.98 2.94 2.84
C SER A 36 6.29 3.12 3.64
N VAL A 37 7.30 3.81 3.09
CA VAL A 37 8.58 3.99 3.81
C VAL A 37 8.45 4.99 4.95
N VAL A 38 7.67 6.06 4.77
CA VAL A 38 7.45 7.05 5.83
C VAL A 38 6.59 6.46 6.94
N LEU A 39 5.58 5.64 6.61
CA LEU A 39 4.77 4.95 7.61
C LEU A 39 5.56 3.85 8.35
N SER A 40 6.48 3.17 7.64
CA SER A 40 7.43 2.23 8.24
C SER A 40 8.30 2.93 9.29
N LEU A 41 8.82 4.12 8.97
CA LEU A 41 9.58 4.96 9.91
C LEU A 41 8.71 5.43 11.09
N ALA A 42 7.46 5.84 10.83
CA ALA A 42 6.52 6.25 11.88
C ALA A 42 6.31 5.15 12.93
N LEU A 43 6.12 3.90 12.50
CA LEU A 43 5.98 2.75 13.39
C LEU A 43 7.27 2.41 14.15
N ALA A 44 8.43 2.51 13.50
CA ALA A 44 9.71 2.29 14.17
C ALA A 44 9.95 3.32 15.29
N LEU A 45 9.70 4.61 14.99
CA LEU A 45 9.75 5.68 15.99
C LEU A 45 8.72 5.45 17.10
N TYR A 46 7.51 4.97 16.76
CA TYR A 46 6.49 4.68 17.75
C TYR A 46 6.88 3.50 18.66
N ALA A 47 7.67 2.54 18.16
CA ALA A 47 8.24 1.48 18.95
C ALA A 47 9.32 2.02 19.92
N LEU A 48 10.17 2.95 19.45
CA LEU A 48 11.17 3.64 20.27
C LEU A 48 10.54 4.51 21.36
N ASN A 49 9.39 5.12 21.10
CA ASN A 49 8.59 5.82 22.11
C ASN A 49 8.20 4.87 23.26
N THR A 50 7.65 3.70 22.96
CA THR A 50 7.27 2.70 23.98
C THR A 50 8.49 2.12 24.69
N LEU A 51 9.59 1.89 23.97
CA LEU A 51 10.86 1.46 24.58
C LEU A 51 11.40 2.51 25.54
N SER A 52 11.29 3.79 25.20
CA SER A 52 11.74 4.88 26.06
C SER A 52 10.92 4.99 27.35
N ASP A 53 9.60 4.73 27.29
CA ASP A 53 8.76 4.64 28.49
C ASP A 53 9.16 3.43 29.35
N LEU A 54 9.45 2.28 28.73
CA LEU A 54 9.91 1.07 29.43
C LEU A 54 11.24 1.32 30.17
N LEU A 55 12.15 2.09 29.56
CA LEU A 55 13.42 2.52 30.13
C LEU A 55 13.29 3.74 31.07
N LYS A 56 12.07 4.25 31.29
CA LYS A 56 11.77 5.44 32.10
C LYS A 56 12.51 6.71 31.64
N ASN A 57 12.80 6.82 30.34
CA ASN A 57 13.39 8.00 29.72
C ASN A 57 12.30 8.88 29.08
N TYR A 58 11.76 9.79 29.88
CA TYR A 58 10.64 10.66 29.48
C TYR A 58 10.98 11.63 28.33
N PHE A 59 12.23 12.08 28.26
CA PHE A 59 12.68 12.99 27.20
C PHE A 59 12.68 12.29 25.84
N LEU A 60 13.31 11.12 25.75
CA LEU A 60 13.31 10.32 24.52
C LEU A 60 11.90 9.86 24.15
N ASN A 61 11.07 9.51 25.15
CA ASN A 61 9.69 9.14 24.93
C ASN A 61 8.91 10.25 24.19
N GLN A 62 8.96 11.49 24.67
CA GLN A 62 8.29 12.63 24.02
C GLN A 62 8.87 12.93 22.63
N LEU A 63 10.21 12.86 22.47
CA LEU A 63 10.85 13.08 21.17
C LEU A 63 10.34 12.10 20.12
N PHE A 64 10.35 10.80 20.46
CA PHE A 64 9.92 9.76 19.54
C PHE A 64 8.42 9.80 19.29
N LEU A 65 7.60 10.24 20.24
CA LEU A 65 6.18 10.48 20.02
C LEU A 65 5.96 11.58 18.97
N ALA A 66 6.61 12.72 19.16
CA ALA A 66 6.50 13.87 18.26
C ALA A 66 7.00 13.54 16.85
N LEU A 67 8.15 12.86 16.74
CA LEU A 67 8.68 12.39 15.46
C LEU A 67 7.75 11.36 14.79
N SER A 68 7.22 10.41 15.56
CA SER A 68 6.28 9.42 15.04
C SER A 68 5.00 10.09 14.53
N SER A 69 4.43 11.02 15.29
CA SER A 69 3.26 11.81 14.89
C SER A 69 3.50 12.60 13.60
N ALA A 70 4.66 13.25 13.48
CA ALA A 70 5.07 13.94 12.26
C ALA A 70 5.12 12.99 11.06
N CYS A 71 5.73 11.80 11.24
CA CYS A 71 5.81 10.78 10.21
C CYS A 71 4.44 10.17 9.86
N PHE A 72 3.54 9.96 10.81
CA PHE A 72 2.17 9.50 10.53
C PHE A 72 1.43 10.49 9.64
N PHE A 73 1.43 11.77 10.01
CA PHE A 73 0.76 12.80 9.22
C PHE A 73 1.37 12.92 7.81
N MET A 74 2.70 12.89 7.72
CA MET A 74 3.39 12.96 6.44
C MET A 74 3.17 11.71 5.57
N ALA A 75 3.15 10.52 6.16
CA ALA A 75 2.92 9.27 5.43
C ALA A 75 1.51 9.21 4.84
N LEU A 76 0.53 9.69 5.59
CA LEU A 76 -0.88 9.68 5.20
C LEU A 76 -1.15 10.76 4.14
N TYR A 77 -0.47 11.91 4.21
CA TYR A 77 -0.38 12.82 3.07
C TYR A 77 0.19 12.13 1.83
N TYR A 78 1.31 11.39 1.96
CA TYR A 78 1.89 10.73 0.79
C TYR A 78 0.94 9.68 0.23
N LEU A 79 0.18 9.00 1.09
CA LEU A 79 -0.85 8.06 0.65
C LEU A 79 -1.92 8.79 -0.16
N GLU A 80 -2.43 9.92 0.34
CA GLU A 80 -3.36 10.76 -0.42
C GLU A 80 -2.77 11.26 -1.74
N ALA A 81 -1.53 11.78 -1.73
CA ALA A 81 -0.86 12.28 -2.94
C ALA A 81 -0.57 11.22 -3.99
N GLU A 82 -0.39 9.98 -3.56
CA GLU A 82 -0.22 8.85 -4.48
C GLU A 82 -1.56 8.35 -5.04
N GLU A 83 -2.69 8.66 -4.40
CA GLU A 83 -4.02 8.17 -4.76
C GLU A 83 -4.95 9.23 -5.38
N GLU A 84 -4.79 10.49 -5.01
CA GLU A 84 -5.51 11.63 -5.54
C GLU A 84 -4.53 12.47 -6.36
N LYS A 85 -4.86 12.73 -7.64
CA LYS A 85 -4.01 13.52 -8.54
C LYS A 85 -3.94 15.02 -8.17
N ALA A 86 -4.76 15.48 -7.23
CA ALA A 86 -4.83 16.86 -6.79
C ALA A 86 -4.72 16.92 -5.26
N VAL A 87 -3.51 17.12 -4.77
CA VAL A 87 -3.23 17.28 -3.33
C VAL A 87 -2.64 18.67 -3.09
N PRO A 88 -2.95 19.34 -1.96
CA PRO A 88 -2.43 20.67 -1.70
C PRO A 88 -0.89 20.66 -1.59
N SER A 89 -0.29 21.86 -1.65
CA SER A 89 1.16 22.08 -1.66
C SER A 89 1.94 21.14 -0.72
N LYS A 90 2.88 20.37 -1.26
CA LYS A 90 3.83 19.54 -0.50
C LYS A 90 4.54 20.33 0.60
N THR A 91 4.89 21.59 0.32
CA THR A 91 5.56 22.47 1.28
C THR A 91 4.68 22.73 2.50
N LEU A 92 3.38 22.96 2.30
CA LEU A 92 2.43 23.19 3.39
C LEU A 92 2.30 21.96 4.30
N TYR A 93 2.18 20.75 3.72
CA TYR A 93 2.07 19.55 4.55
C TYR A 93 3.37 19.20 5.26
N LEU A 94 4.51 19.43 4.62
CA LEU A 94 5.80 19.24 5.28
C LEU A 94 5.94 20.18 6.47
N THR A 95 5.62 21.47 6.32
CA THR A 95 5.69 22.43 7.43
C THR A 95 4.70 22.08 8.54
N LEU A 96 3.46 21.73 8.19
CA LEU A 96 2.46 21.29 9.17
C LEU A 96 2.90 20.01 9.90
N SER A 97 3.47 19.03 9.20
CA SER A 97 3.92 17.77 9.81
C SER A 97 5.01 17.96 10.87
N LEU A 98 5.81 19.03 10.78
CA LEU A 98 6.86 19.34 11.76
C LEU A 98 6.31 19.98 13.05
N THR A 99 5.04 20.38 13.08
CA THR A 99 4.42 21.07 14.22
C THR A 99 4.56 20.33 15.54
N PRO A 100 4.30 19.00 15.66
CA PRO A 100 4.48 18.29 16.92
C PRO A 100 5.91 18.36 17.45
N LEU A 101 6.90 18.26 16.55
CA LEU A 101 8.32 18.32 16.90
C LEU A 101 8.72 19.73 17.35
N LEU A 102 8.33 20.76 16.59
CA LEU A 102 8.64 22.16 16.90
C LEU A 102 8.03 22.57 18.25
N ILE A 103 6.78 22.19 18.50
CA ILE A 103 6.11 22.46 19.78
C ILE A 103 6.80 21.72 20.92
N THR A 104 7.14 20.43 20.75
CA THR A 104 7.87 19.66 21.78
C THR A 104 9.20 20.32 22.13
N ILE A 105 9.99 20.74 21.14
CA ILE A 105 11.27 21.43 21.37
C ILE A 105 11.06 22.79 22.05
N TYR A 106 10.08 23.57 21.59
CA TYR A 106 9.75 24.87 22.18
C TYR A 106 9.37 24.73 23.66
N VAL A 107 8.53 23.76 23.97
CA VAL A 107 8.06 23.48 25.33
C VAL A 107 9.22 23.04 26.24
N TRP A 108 10.15 22.23 25.76
CA TRP A 108 11.38 21.89 26.50
C TRP A 108 12.29 23.10 26.76
N LEU A 109 12.42 24.01 25.79
CA LEU A 109 13.19 25.23 25.98
C LEU A 109 12.52 26.15 27.01
N LEU A 110 11.19 26.23 26.95
CA LEU A 110 10.40 27.01 27.91
C LEU A 110 10.57 26.48 29.34
N GLU A 111 10.56 25.16 29.53
CA GLU A 111 10.80 24.52 30.83
C GLU A 111 12.15 24.92 31.46
N ARG A 112 13.18 25.12 30.64
CA ARG A 112 14.52 25.55 31.13
C ARG A 112 14.55 27.00 31.59
N VAL A 113 13.70 27.85 31.03
CA VAL A 113 13.67 29.30 31.32
C VAL A 113 12.68 29.62 32.43
N ILE A 114 11.57 28.89 32.48
CA ILE A 114 10.53 29.02 33.50
C ILE A 114 10.44 27.68 34.23
N PRO A 115 11.24 27.48 35.31
CA PRO A 115 11.12 26.30 36.16
C PRO A 115 9.78 26.37 36.90
N THR A 116 8.73 25.89 36.26
CA THR A 116 7.44 25.70 36.93
C THR A 116 7.52 24.45 37.80
N SER A 117 6.84 24.46 38.96
CA SER A 117 6.70 23.27 39.82
C SER A 117 5.86 22.15 39.20
N GLU A 118 5.29 22.39 38.01
CA GLU A 118 4.39 21.48 37.30
C GLU A 118 4.96 21.05 35.94
N THR A 119 6.10 20.36 35.94
CA THR A 119 6.67 19.64 34.78
C THR A 119 5.60 18.84 34.01
N TRP A 120 4.57 18.36 34.72
CA TRP A 120 3.45 17.60 34.17
C TRP A 120 2.65 18.35 33.09
N SER A 121 2.41 19.64 33.29
CA SER A 121 1.61 20.51 32.39
C SER A 121 2.32 20.70 31.05
N ILE A 122 3.65 20.79 31.09
CA ILE A 122 4.56 20.93 29.95
C ILE A 122 4.63 19.62 29.14
N VAL A 123 4.76 18.47 29.82
CA VAL A 123 4.68 17.14 29.16
C VAL A 123 3.33 16.95 28.47
N GLY A 124 2.26 17.43 29.09
CA GLY A 124 0.91 17.28 28.56
C GLY A 124 0.70 17.90 27.18
N VAL A 125 1.37 19.03 26.90
CA VAL A 125 1.29 19.71 25.60
C VAL A 125 1.85 18.83 24.47
N SER A 126 2.98 18.17 24.69
CA SER A 126 3.63 17.30 23.70
C SER A 126 2.77 16.10 23.32
N TRP A 127 2.09 15.50 24.30
CA TRP A 127 1.15 14.39 24.08
C TRP A 127 -0.12 14.87 23.38
N GLY A 128 -0.69 16.00 23.82
CA GLY A 128 -1.87 16.60 23.21
C GLY A 128 -1.67 16.94 21.73
N ILE A 129 -0.56 17.63 21.39
CA ILE A 129 -0.29 18.01 20.00
C ILE A 129 0.02 16.79 19.11
N SER A 130 0.77 15.82 19.63
CA SER A 130 1.11 14.61 18.87
C SER A 130 -0.15 13.76 18.63
N GLY A 131 -0.98 13.58 19.67
CA GLY A 131 -2.25 12.88 19.56
C GLY A 131 -3.19 13.54 18.55
N PHE A 132 -3.28 14.88 18.55
CA PHE A 132 -4.07 15.62 17.57
C PHE A 132 -3.61 15.34 16.13
N PHE A 133 -2.32 15.36 15.85
CA PHE A 133 -1.81 15.11 14.50
C PHE A 133 -1.99 13.64 14.06
N ILE A 134 -1.87 12.68 14.97
CA ILE A 134 -2.20 11.27 14.68
C ILE A 134 -3.70 11.14 14.36
N LEU A 135 -4.57 11.77 15.15
CA LEU A 135 -6.01 11.78 14.92
C LEU A 135 -6.35 12.43 13.56
N ALA A 136 -5.79 13.60 13.28
CA ALA A 136 -5.99 14.32 12.03
C ALA A 136 -5.53 13.49 10.83
N SER A 137 -4.46 12.70 10.96
CA SER A 137 -4.01 11.75 9.94
C SER A 137 -5.06 10.69 9.65
N GLY A 138 -5.75 10.18 10.68
CA GLY A 138 -6.84 9.22 10.53
C GLY A 138 -8.06 9.82 9.85
N VAL A 139 -8.42 11.06 10.20
CA VAL A 139 -9.55 11.79 9.59
C VAL A 139 -9.27 12.08 8.11
N SER A 140 -8.06 12.51 7.75
CA SER A 140 -7.74 12.97 6.40
C SER A 140 -7.92 11.87 5.33
N ILE A 141 -7.59 10.62 5.69
CA ILE A 141 -7.69 9.48 4.77
C ILE A 141 -9.08 8.85 4.66
N LEU A 142 -10.10 9.35 5.38
CA LEU A 142 -11.47 8.85 5.26
C LEU A 142 -12.00 8.98 3.82
N LYS A 143 -11.61 10.03 3.11
CA LYS A 143 -11.96 10.23 1.69
C LYS A 143 -11.43 9.12 0.77
N LEU A 144 -10.35 8.43 1.15
CA LEU A 144 -9.80 7.32 0.38
C LEU A 144 -10.67 6.05 0.47
N ARG A 145 -11.83 6.10 1.14
CA ARG A 145 -12.83 5.02 1.17
C ARG A 145 -13.33 4.67 -0.22
N ASP A 146 -13.42 5.64 -1.12
CA ASP A 146 -13.85 5.39 -2.50
C ASP A 146 -12.84 4.51 -3.27
N ILE A 147 -11.58 4.49 -2.82
CA ILE A 147 -10.48 3.76 -3.45
C ILE A 147 -10.25 2.40 -2.77
N PHE A 148 -10.17 2.38 -1.44
CA PHE A 148 -9.83 1.18 -0.66
C PHE A 148 -11.04 0.48 -0.03
N GLY A 149 -12.25 1.01 -0.20
CA GLY A 149 -13.48 0.50 0.41
C GLY A 149 -13.41 0.51 1.94
N ASN A 150 -14.05 -0.46 2.58
CA ASN A 150 -14.07 -0.57 4.05
C ASN A 150 -12.70 -0.90 4.67
N ARG A 151 -11.67 -1.23 3.89
CA ARG A 151 -10.33 -1.53 4.40
C ARG A 151 -9.68 -0.30 5.03
N ILE A 152 -9.87 0.88 4.43
CA ILE A 152 -9.29 2.13 4.95
C ILE A 152 -9.90 2.54 6.28
N LEU A 153 -11.14 2.14 6.56
CA LEU A 153 -11.83 2.48 7.81
C LEU A 153 -11.12 1.89 9.02
N TRP A 154 -10.52 0.70 8.90
CA TRP A 154 -9.72 0.10 9.97
C TRP A 154 -8.47 0.91 10.27
N LEU A 155 -7.77 1.39 9.24
CA LEU A 155 -6.60 2.25 9.40
C LEU A 155 -6.97 3.64 9.96
N SER A 156 -8.04 4.23 9.44
CA SER A 156 -8.54 5.54 9.88
C SER A 156 -9.03 5.50 11.32
N ALA A 157 -9.90 4.55 11.66
CA ALA A 157 -10.48 4.44 13.01
C ALA A 157 -9.42 4.15 14.07
N SER A 158 -8.42 3.32 13.75
CA SER A 158 -7.30 3.06 14.68
C SER A 158 -6.44 4.30 14.90
N LEU A 159 -6.11 5.08 13.85
CA LEU A 159 -5.39 6.34 14.01
C LEU A 159 -6.19 7.37 14.81
N ILE A 160 -7.50 7.49 14.56
CA ILE A 160 -8.39 8.38 15.33
C ILE A 160 -8.42 7.95 16.80
N ALA A 161 -8.56 6.65 17.07
CA ALA A 161 -8.60 6.12 18.43
C ALA A 161 -7.27 6.30 19.17
N ILE A 162 -6.13 6.04 18.51
CA ILE A 162 -4.80 6.29 19.07
C ILE A 162 -4.64 7.78 19.36
N GLY A 163 -4.90 8.64 18.38
CA GLY A 163 -4.72 10.08 18.57
C GLY A 163 -5.58 10.65 19.69
N ALA A 164 -6.85 10.24 19.78
CA ALA A 164 -7.74 10.62 20.88
C ALA A 164 -7.22 10.12 22.24
N HIS A 165 -6.72 8.89 22.28
CA HIS A 165 -6.18 8.30 23.51
C HIS A 165 -4.88 8.98 23.96
N GLU A 166 -3.98 9.32 23.03
CA GLU A 166 -2.74 10.05 23.34
C GLU A 166 -3.04 11.46 23.88
N MET A 167 -4.14 12.10 23.43
CA MET A 167 -4.60 13.39 23.95
C MET A 167 -5.18 13.32 25.37
N ASP A 168 -5.74 12.18 25.78
CA ASP A 168 -6.29 12.00 27.13
C ASP A 168 -5.20 11.78 28.19
N TYR A 169 -4.00 11.40 27.76
CA TYR A 169 -2.87 11.04 28.61
C TYR A 169 -2.56 12.05 29.73
N PRO A 170 -2.52 13.37 29.48
CA PRO A 170 -2.21 14.36 30.52
C PRO A 170 -3.24 14.38 31.65
N PHE A 171 -4.49 14.06 31.34
CA PHE A 171 -5.62 14.08 32.28
C PHE A 171 -5.75 12.75 33.03
N LEU A 172 -5.51 11.63 32.35
CA LEU A 172 -5.81 10.30 32.88
C LEU A 172 -4.60 9.58 33.48
N ARG A 173 -3.36 9.96 33.15
CA ARG A 173 -2.15 9.33 33.71
C ARG A 173 -2.01 9.49 35.24
N PRO A 174 -2.39 10.61 35.88
CA PRO A 174 -2.39 10.70 37.35
C PRO A 174 -3.40 9.76 38.02
N ILE A 175 -4.40 9.28 37.28
CA ILE A 175 -5.50 8.48 37.77
C ILE A 175 -5.07 7.00 37.83
N LYS A 176 -4.62 6.55 39.01
CA LYS A 176 -4.04 5.21 39.22
C LYS A 176 -4.91 4.04 38.75
N TRP A 177 -6.24 4.13 38.91
CA TRP A 177 -7.16 3.04 38.50
C TRP A 177 -7.30 2.94 36.98
N PHE A 178 -7.10 4.04 36.26
CA PHE A 178 -7.23 4.07 34.80
C PHE A 178 -5.99 3.53 34.10
N ALA A 179 -4.81 3.64 34.72
CA ALA A 179 -3.55 3.26 34.08
C ALA A 179 -3.57 1.85 33.43
N PRO A 180 -4.05 0.76 34.07
CA PRO A 180 -4.14 -0.56 33.41
C PRO A 180 -5.10 -0.58 32.22
N ILE A 181 -6.20 0.17 32.28
CA ILE A 181 -7.22 0.25 31.23
C ILE A 181 -6.66 1.02 30.03
N GLY A 182 -6.03 2.17 30.28
CA GLY A 182 -5.35 2.95 29.24
C GLY A 182 -4.31 2.13 28.50
N PHE A 183 -3.46 1.39 29.22
CA PHE A 183 -2.48 0.51 28.57
C PHE A 183 -3.12 -0.60 27.70
N LEU A 184 -4.21 -1.21 28.17
CA LEU A 184 -4.93 -2.21 27.39
C LEU A 184 -5.56 -1.61 26.12
N LEU A 185 -6.14 -0.41 26.23
CA LEU A 185 -6.70 0.33 25.11
C LEU A 185 -5.60 0.68 24.09
N ALA A 186 -4.49 1.25 24.53
CA ALA A 186 -3.35 1.57 23.68
C ALA A 186 -2.83 0.33 22.92
N ALA A 187 -2.64 -0.79 23.62
CA ALA A 187 -2.21 -2.05 23.00
C ALA A 187 -3.23 -2.55 21.96
N THR A 188 -4.53 -2.49 22.28
CA THR A 188 -5.62 -2.88 21.37
C THR A 188 -5.63 -2.01 20.12
N PHE A 189 -5.51 -0.70 20.27
CA PHE A 189 -5.50 0.22 19.12
C PHE A 189 -4.25 0.02 18.25
N VAL A 190 -3.09 -0.30 18.83
CA VAL A 190 -1.89 -0.64 18.06
C VAL A 190 -2.08 -1.93 17.25
N VAL A 191 -2.72 -2.96 17.80
CA VAL A 191 -3.08 -4.17 17.04
C VAL A 191 -4.00 -3.82 15.88
N LEU A 192 -5.04 -3.02 16.12
CA LEU A 192 -5.98 -2.57 15.08
C LEU A 192 -5.29 -1.71 14.02
N LEU A 193 -4.33 -0.87 14.41
CA LEU A 193 -3.52 -0.07 13.50
C LEU A 193 -2.72 -0.98 12.55
N VAL A 194 -1.98 -1.94 13.09
CA VAL A 194 -1.18 -2.87 12.28
C VAL A 194 -2.08 -3.74 11.39
N TYR A 195 -3.24 -4.15 11.89
CA TYR A 195 -4.26 -4.83 11.08
C TYR A 195 -4.77 -3.96 9.93
N GLY A 196 -5.13 -2.70 10.18
CA GLY A 196 -5.54 -1.74 9.17
C GLY A 196 -4.44 -1.49 8.13
N ILE A 197 -3.18 -1.42 8.56
CA ILE A 197 -2.01 -1.32 7.69
C ILE A 197 -1.92 -2.54 6.76
N PHE A 198 -2.04 -3.76 7.28
CA PHE A 198 -2.04 -4.96 6.43
C PHE A 198 -3.18 -4.97 5.42
N LEU A 199 -4.39 -4.55 5.82
CA LEU A 199 -5.54 -4.50 4.93
C LEU A 199 -5.36 -3.51 3.77
N VAL A 200 -4.77 -2.34 4.03
CA VAL A 200 -4.58 -1.28 3.03
C VAL A 200 -3.33 -1.54 2.19
N PHE A 201 -2.16 -1.63 2.83
CA PHE A 201 -0.87 -1.73 2.15
C PHE A 201 -0.57 -3.14 1.62
N GLY A 202 -1.29 -4.16 2.09
CA GLY A 202 -1.31 -5.51 1.51
C GLY A 202 -2.36 -5.68 0.41
N SER A 203 -3.21 -4.69 0.15
CA SER A 203 -4.27 -4.82 -0.86
C SER A 203 -3.72 -4.74 -2.28
N GLU A 204 -4.29 -5.54 -3.19
CA GLU A 204 -4.02 -5.40 -4.63
C GLU A 204 -4.22 -3.97 -5.14
N VAL A 205 -5.18 -3.22 -4.58
CA VAL A 205 -5.45 -1.82 -4.95
C VAL A 205 -4.20 -0.96 -4.77
N TYR A 206 -3.53 -1.09 -3.63
CA TYR A 206 -2.31 -0.35 -3.33
C TYR A 206 -1.15 -0.68 -4.29
N PHE A 207 -1.06 -1.94 -4.73
CA PHE A 207 -0.06 -2.40 -5.69
C PHE A 207 -0.39 -2.02 -7.14
N LYS A 208 -1.67 -2.06 -7.52
CA LYS A 208 -2.17 -1.89 -8.89
C LYS A 208 -1.93 -0.50 -9.50
N ARG A 209 -1.65 0.53 -8.71
CA ARG A 209 -1.61 1.93 -9.18
C ARG A 209 -0.19 2.51 -9.38
N LYS A 210 0.81 1.65 -9.57
CA LYS A 210 2.15 2.11 -9.96
C LYS A 210 2.04 2.81 -11.32
N SER A 211 2.01 4.14 -11.33
CA SER A 211 2.30 4.90 -12.56
C SER A 211 3.73 4.52 -12.94
N PRO A 212 3.94 3.87 -14.08
CA PRO A 212 5.29 3.65 -14.57
C PRO A 212 5.88 5.05 -14.79
N GLY A 213 6.94 5.39 -14.05
CA GLY A 213 7.73 6.59 -14.34
C GLY A 213 8.04 6.63 -15.84
N LYS A 214 8.05 7.82 -16.46
CA LYS A 214 8.20 8.04 -17.91
C LYS A 214 9.09 6.99 -18.59
N ILE A 215 8.47 5.92 -19.10
CA ILE A 215 9.13 4.91 -19.92
C ILE A 215 8.84 5.28 -21.37
N SER A 216 9.92 5.32 -22.16
CA SER A 216 9.99 5.80 -23.54
C SER A 216 9.43 4.82 -24.58
N ILE A 217 8.76 3.75 -24.15
CA ILE A 217 8.22 2.77 -25.09
C ILE A 217 6.90 3.32 -25.64
N LYS A 218 6.92 3.75 -26.90
CA LYS A 218 5.71 4.02 -27.69
C LYS A 218 5.10 2.68 -28.14
N LEU A 219 4.53 1.91 -27.22
CA LEU A 219 3.60 0.85 -27.63
C LEU A 219 2.34 1.53 -28.15
N LYS A 220 1.84 1.06 -29.30
CA LYS A 220 0.56 1.53 -29.84
C LYS A 220 -0.57 0.99 -28.94
N PRO A 221 -1.57 1.81 -28.61
CA PRO A 221 -2.76 1.33 -27.92
C PRO A 221 -3.51 0.28 -28.74
N GLY A 222 -4.21 -0.63 -28.06
CA GLY A 222 -4.98 -1.70 -28.68
C GLY A 222 -4.34 -3.06 -28.47
N SER A 223 -4.07 -3.80 -29.55
CA SER A 223 -3.45 -5.11 -29.49
C SER A 223 -2.30 -5.26 -30.47
N MET A 224 -1.44 -6.23 -30.20
CA MET A 224 -0.43 -6.71 -31.14
C MET A 224 -0.21 -8.21 -30.96
N ILE A 225 0.03 -8.88 -32.08
CA ILE A 225 0.45 -10.29 -32.10
C ILE A 225 1.96 -10.29 -32.29
N MET A 226 2.65 -11.14 -31.54
CA MET A 226 4.07 -11.37 -31.73
C MET A 226 4.44 -12.79 -31.37
N ASN A 227 5.53 -13.29 -31.94
CA ASN A 227 6.06 -14.58 -31.53
C ASN A 227 6.94 -14.44 -30.26
N MET A 228 7.36 -15.58 -29.71
CA MET A 228 8.17 -15.62 -28.49
C MET A 228 9.54 -14.92 -28.66
N GLU A 229 10.13 -14.93 -29.86
CA GLU A 229 11.43 -14.30 -30.12
C GLU A 229 11.31 -12.78 -30.17
N GLU A 230 10.29 -12.27 -30.85
CA GLU A 230 9.93 -10.85 -30.89
C GLU A 230 9.60 -10.32 -29.49
N PHE A 231 8.87 -11.10 -28.69
CA PHE A 231 8.58 -10.73 -27.30
C PHE A 231 9.84 -10.67 -26.44
N LYS A 232 10.76 -11.64 -26.60
CA LYS A 232 12.05 -11.63 -25.89
C LYS A 232 12.89 -10.39 -26.22
N ALA A 233 12.79 -9.86 -27.44
CA ALA A 233 13.49 -8.64 -27.82
C ALA A 233 12.98 -7.40 -27.07
N ILE A 234 11.67 -7.31 -26.80
CA ILE A 234 11.08 -6.17 -26.06
C ILE A 234 11.01 -6.39 -24.55
N SER A 235 11.07 -7.63 -24.07
CA SER A 235 10.94 -8.00 -22.66
C SER A 235 11.88 -7.23 -21.71
N PRO A 236 13.17 -6.99 -22.04
CA PRO A 236 14.07 -6.18 -21.20
C PRO A 236 13.53 -4.76 -20.94
N SER A 237 12.88 -4.16 -21.93
CA SER A 237 12.30 -2.82 -21.80
C SER A 237 11.05 -2.81 -20.91
N LEU A 238 10.37 -3.95 -20.78
CA LEU A 238 9.18 -4.14 -19.95
C LEU A 238 9.50 -4.60 -18.51
N GLN A 239 10.76 -4.91 -18.17
CA GLN A 239 11.12 -5.41 -16.83
C GLN A 239 10.74 -4.45 -15.69
N ASN A 240 10.85 -3.15 -15.92
CA ASN A 240 10.53 -2.12 -14.93
C ASN A 240 9.08 -1.61 -15.04
N PHE A 241 8.34 -2.10 -16.02
CA PHE A 241 6.94 -1.77 -16.23
C PHE A 241 6.06 -2.77 -15.46
N PRO A 242 5.04 -2.33 -14.69
CA PRO A 242 4.07 -3.26 -14.15
C PRO A 242 3.35 -3.88 -15.35
N VAL A 243 3.50 -5.18 -15.59
CA VAL A 243 2.81 -5.92 -16.65
C VAL A 243 1.87 -6.92 -15.99
N LEU A 244 0.65 -7.06 -16.50
CA LEU A 244 -0.23 -8.17 -16.14
C LEU A 244 -0.01 -9.31 -17.14
N ALA A 245 0.43 -10.47 -16.67
CA ALA A 245 0.78 -11.57 -17.54
C ALA A 245 -0.04 -12.84 -17.21
N PHE A 246 -0.63 -13.45 -18.22
CA PHE A 246 -1.26 -14.77 -18.15
C PHE A 246 -0.33 -15.77 -18.82
N VAL A 247 0.35 -16.57 -18.00
CA VAL A 247 1.53 -17.31 -18.43
C VAL A 247 1.42 -18.81 -18.18
N ARG A 248 2.09 -19.57 -19.04
CA ARG A 248 2.28 -21.00 -18.87
C ARG A 248 3.72 -21.44 -19.10
N HIS A 249 4.41 -20.80 -20.05
CA HIS A 249 5.80 -21.14 -20.40
C HIS A 249 6.76 -19.97 -20.14
N LEU A 250 6.27 -18.75 -20.22
CA LEU A 250 7.04 -17.54 -19.98
C LEU A 250 7.48 -17.41 -18.51
N LYS A 251 8.80 -17.33 -18.30
CA LYS A 251 9.37 -16.88 -17.03
C LYS A 251 9.26 -15.36 -16.93
N THR A 252 8.48 -14.89 -15.96
CA THR A 252 8.24 -13.46 -15.76
C THR A 252 9.12 -12.90 -14.64
N PRO A 253 9.60 -11.64 -14.75
CA PRO A 253 10.23 -10.94 -13.63
C PRO A 253 9.31 -10.86 -12.40
N GLU A 254 9.89 -10.77 -11.20
CA GLU A 254 9.11 -10.61 -9.95
C GLU A 254 8.31 -9.30 -9.88
N THR A 255 8.63 -8.33 -10.74
CA THR A 255 7.95 -7.05 -10.85
C THR A 255 6.60 -7.13 -11.56
N TRP A 256 6.31 -8.24 -12.25
CA TRP A 256 5.08 -8.44 -13.02
C TRP A 256 3.98 -9.09 -12.18
N TYR A 257 2.73 -8.76 -12.50
CA TYR A 257 1.56 -9.43 -11.97
C TYR A 257 1.27 -10.65 -12.83
N SER A 258 1.81 -11.81 -12.44
CA SER A 258 1.70 -13.03 -13.25
C SER A 258 0.70 -14.01 -12.67
N TYR A 259 -0.24 -14.46 -13.50
CA TYR A 259 -1.17 -15.53 -13.21
C TYR A 259 -0.79 -16.77 -14.02
N PHE A 260 -0.54 -17.87 -13.33
CA PHE A 260 -0.27 -19.14 -13.98
C PHE A 260 -1.58 -19.78 -14.46
N VAL A 261 -1.68 -20.09 -15.75
CA VAL A 261 -2.91 -20.65 -16.33
C VAL A 261 -2.85 -22.17 -16.29
N THR A 262 -3.65 -22.77 -15.42
CA THR A 262 -3.65 -24.22 -15.17
C THR A 262 -4.98 -24.74 -14.64
N ARG A 263 -5.26 -26.02 -14.89
CA ARG A 263 -6.38 -26.78 -14.30
C ARG A 263 -6.07 -27.34 -12.92
N ALA A 264 -4.80 -27.38 -12.52
CA ALA A 264 -4.41 -27.87 -11.21
C ALA A 264 -4.94 -26.93 -10.12
N ARG A 265 -5.56 -27.50 -9.08
CA ARG A 265 -5.94 -26.73 -7.89
C ARG A 265 -4.66 -26.16 -7.25
N SER A 266 -4.59 -24.85 -7.18
CA SER A 266 -3.48 -24.10 -6.63
C SER A 266 -4.03 -23.05 -5.68
N ASP A 267 -3.50 -23.06 -4.46
CA ASP A 267 -3.89 -22.13 -3.42
C ASP A 267 -3.22 -20.77 -3.70
N GLY A 268 -3.97 -19.86 -4.33
CA GLY A 268 -3.68 -18.42 -4.22
C GLY A 268 -2.95 -17.72 -5.38
N GLY A 269 -3.02 -18.20 -6.62
CA GLY A 269 -2.46 -17.44 -7.75
C GLY A 269 -2.73 -17.94 -9.18
N ALA A 270 -3.37 -19.10 -9.32
CA ALA A 270 -3.67 -19.68 -10.63
C ALA A 270 -5.02 -19.24 -11.20
N VAL A 271 -5.12 -19.24 -12.54
CA VAL A 271 -6.36 -19.03 -13.29
C VAL A 271 -6.67 -20.30 -14.07
N ASP A 272 -7.90 -20.80 -13.92
CA ASP A 272 -8.40 -21.92 -14.73
C ASP A 272 -8.54 -21.47 -16.19
N PRO A 273 -8.00 -22.22 -17.18
CA PRO A 273 -8.12 -21.86 -18.60
C PRO A 273 -9.58 -21.72 -19.05
N MET A 274 -10.53 -22.42 -18.44
CA MET A 274 -11.97 -22.32 -18.78
C MET A 274 -12.63 -21.04 -18.23
N ASN A 275 -11.96 -20.28 -17.38
CA ASN A 275 -12.49 -19.07 -16.77
C ASN A 275 -12.01 -17.81 -17.50
N LEU A 276 -12.34 -17.71 -18.79
CA LEU A 276 -12.10 -16.50 -19.59
C LEU A 276 -12.68 -15.22 -18.95
N PRO A 277 -13.88 -15.23 -18.31
CA PRO A 277 -14.40 -14.04 -17.63
C PRO A 277 -13.46 -13.49 -16.55
N ARG A 278 -12.76 -14.36 -15.79
CA ARG A 278 -11.79 -13.93 -14.79
C ARG A 278 -10.57 -13.24 -15.42
N ILE A 279 -10.08 -13.73 -16.57
CA ILE A 279 -9.00 -13.08 -17.34
C ILE A 279 -9.43 -11.68 -17.76
N ILE A 280 -10.66 -11.54 -18.27
CA ILE A 280 -11.24 -10.23 -18.64
C ILE A 280 -11.37 -9.32 -17.44
N GLU A 281 -11.90 -9.82 -16.32
CA GLU A 281 -12.13 -9.01 -15.12
C GLU A 281 -10.81 -8.48 -14.55
N LEU A 282 -9.81 -9.35 -14.41
CA LEU A 282 -8.47 -8.99 -13.94
C LEU A 282 -7.82 -7.95 -14.85
N SER A 283 -7.91 -8.17 -16.16
CA SER A 283 -7.32 -7.26 -17.14
C SER A 283 -8.04 -5.92 -17.23
N ARG A 284 -9.37 -5.90 -17.18
CA ARG A 284 -10.18 -4.67 -17.12
C ARG A 284 -9.79 -3.84 -15.90
N LYS A 285 -9.76 -4.47 -14.72
CA LYS A 285 -9.35 -3.81 -13.46
C LYS A 285 -7.94 -3.25 -13.58
N TYR A 286 -7.05 -3.99 -14.23
CA TYR A 286 -5.68 -3.58 -14.45
C TYR A 286 -5.54 -2.40 -15.41
N PHE A 287 -6.18 -2.43 -16.58
CA PHE A 287 -6.20 -1.30 -17.52
C PHE A 287 -6.78 -0.02 -16.91
N GLN A 288 -7.78 -0.14 -16.04
CA GLN A 288 -8.35 1.00 -15.31
C GLN A 288 -7.41 1.56 -14.23
N SER A 289 -6.49 0.74 -13.73
CA SER A 289 -5.60 1.08 -12.61
C SER A 289 -4.22 1.58 -13.06
N VAL A 290 -3.78 1.19 -14.26
CA VAL A 290 -2.43 1.47 -14.78
C VAL A 290 -2.53 2.31 -16.05
N GLU A 291 -1.97 3.50 -16.02
CA GLU A 291 -1.84 4.35 -17.21
C GLU A 291 -0.93 3.67 -18.25
N ARG A 292 -1.44 3.51 -19.48
CA ARG A 292 -0.78 2.76 -20.56
C ARG A 292 -0.44 1.31 -20.18
N GLY A 293 -1.27 0.67 -19.36
CA GLY A 293 -1.06 -0.70 -18.90
C GLY A 293 -0.81 -1.68 -20.04
N VAL A 294 0.07 -2.66 -19.80
CA VAL A 294 0.41 -3.73 -20.74
C VAL A 294 -0.09 -5.05 -20.18
N VAL A 295 -0.90 -5.77 -20.96
CA VAL A 295 -1.37 -7.12 -20.66
C VAL A 295 -0.73 -8.09 -21.64
N VAL A 296 -0.16 -9.19 -21.15
CA VAL A 296 0.50 -10.22 -21.95
C VAL A 296 -0.24 -11.54 -21.80
N ILE A 297 -0.53 -12.21 -22.91
CA ILE A 297 -1.08 -13.57 -22.94
C ILE A 297 -0.09 -14.46 -23.68
N ASP A 298 0.55 -15.36 -22.93
CA ASP A 298 1.54 -16.34 -23.40
C ASP A 298 0.93 -17.73 -23.70
N CYS A 299 -0.35 -17.92 -23.38
CA CYS A 299 -0.99 -19.22 -23.38
C CYS A 299 -2.22 -19.27 -24.28
N LEU A 300 -2.20 -18.55 -25.41
CA LEU A 300 -3.35 -18.42 -26.29
C LEU A 300 -3.84 -19.77 -26.82
N GLU A 301 -2.91 -20.62 -27.26
CA GLU A 301 -3.17 -21.98 -27.75
C GLU A 301 -3.84 -22.83 -26.67
N TYR A 302 -3.39 -22.69 -25.43
CA TYR A 302 -3.94 -23.41 -24.30
C TYR A 302 -5.35 -22.92 -23.94
N LEU A 303 -5.63 -21.62 -24.05
CA LEU A 303 -6.98 -21.09 -23.87
C LEU A 303 -7.92 -21.59 -24.96
N VAL A 304 -7.47 -21.59 -26.23
CA VAL A 304 -8.28 -22.10 -27.35
C VAL A 304 -8.55 -23.59 -27.21
N LEU A 305 -7.57 -24.38 -26.78
CA LEU A 305 -7.74 -25.82 -26.57
C LEU A 305 -8.89 -26.14 -25.60
N TYR A 306 -9.11 -25.32 -24.58
CA TYR A 306 -10.15 -25.55 -23.55
C TYR A 306 -11.48 -24.87 -23.84
N ASN A 307 -11.50 -23.77 -24.61
CA ASN A 307 -12.69 -22.95 -24.80
C ASN A 307 -13.20 -22.91 -26.25
N GLY A 308 -12.43 -23.43 -27.19
CA GLY A 308 -12.64 -23.24 -28.63
C GLY A 308 -12.15 -21.87 -29.13
N PHE A 309 -11.82 -21.82 -30.42
CA PHE A 309 -11.25 -20.62 -31.06
C PHE A 309 -12.20 -19.44 -31.00
N GLU A 310 -13.45 -19.62 -31.45
CA GLU A 310 -14.43 -18.54 -31.56
C GLU A 310 -14.73 -17.88 -30.22
N ASN A 311 -14.90 -18.68 -29.16
CA ASN A 311 -15.19 -18.16 -27.83
C ASN A 311 -14.00 -17.37 -27.28
N THR A 312 -12.78 -17.91 -27.45
CA THR A 312 -11.55 -17.24 -27.02
C THR A 312 -11.34 -15.93 -27.79
N ALA A 313 -11.50 -15.94 -29.11
CA ALA A 313 -11.37 -14.75 -29.96
C ALA A 313 -12.36 -13.64 -29.58
N LYS A 314 -13.62 -13.98 -29.27
CA LYS A 314 -14.63 -13.02 -28.77
C LYS A 314 -14.20 -12.37 -27.45
N HIS A 315 -13.70 -13.16 -26.51
CA HIS A 315 -13.22 -12.64 -25.23
C HIS A 315 -11.99 -11.75 -25.41
N LEU A 316 -11.04 -12.14 -26.26
CA LEU A 316 -9.87 -11.32 -26.57
C LEU A 316 -10.23 -10.02 -27.28
N ALA A 317 -11.28 -10.01 -28.11
CA ALA A 317 -11.78 -8.78 -28.73
C ALA A 317 -12.27 -7.79 -27.65
N ILE A 318 -13.04 -8.26 -26.67
CA ILE A 318 -13.46 -7.44 -25.52
C ILE A 318 -12.23 -6.91 -24.76
N LEU A 319 -11.21 -7.75 -24.59
CA LEU A 319 -9.98 -7.35 -23.92
C LEU A 319 -9.20 -6.26 -24.67
N ARG A 320 -9.10 -6.39 -26.00
CA ARG A 320 -8.51 -5.37 -26.88
C ARG A 320 -9.29 -4.07 -26.79
N ASP A 321 -10.62 -4.13 -26.77
CA ASP A 321 -11.45 -2.92 -26.67
C ASP A 321 -11.20 -2.20 -25.33
N TYR A 322 -11.04 -2.93 -24.22
CA TYR A 322 -10.59 -2.35 -22.96
C TYR A 322 -9.18 -1.75 -23.05
N ALA A 323 -8.25 -2.40 -23.74
CA ALA A 323 -6.90 -1.87 -23.96
C ALA A 323 -6.97 -0.52 -24.70
N THR A 324 -7.73 -0.45 -25.79
CA THR A 324 -7.91 0.77 -26.60
C THR A 324 -8.51 1.91 -25.78
N VAL A 325 -9.61 1.67 -25.05
CA VAL A 325 -10.32 2.70 -24.26
C VAL A 325 -9.42 3.28 -23.16
N ASN A 326 -8.55 2.47 -22.56
CA ASN A 326 -7.66 2.88 -21.48
C ASN A 326 -6.25 3.27 -21.96
N ASN A 327 -6.06 3.43 -23.27
CA ASN A 327 -4.77 3.77 -23.89
C ASN A 327 -3.63 2.77 -23.54
N GLY A 328 -4.00 1.51 -23.28
CA GLY A 328 -3.09 0.40 -22.97
C GLY A 328 -2.88 -0.54 -24.14
N THR A 329 -2.08 -1.59 -23.92
CA THR A 329 -1.67 -2.55 -24.97
C THR A 329 -1.91 -3.99 -24.53
N LEU A 330 -2.57 -4.77 -25.39
CA LEU A 330 -2.70 -6.22 -25.28
C LEU A 330 -1.66 -6.90 -26.19
N ILE A 331 -0.79 -7.70 -25.61
CA ILE A 331 0.21 -8.49 -26.34
C ILE A 331 -0.24 -9.95 -26.34
N LEU A 332 -0.48 -10.49 -27.53
CA LEU A 332 -0.77 -11.90 -27.73
C LEU A 332 0.51 -12.58 -28.23
N ILE A 333 1.09 -13.46 -27.42
CA ILE A 333 2.26 -14.24 -27.80
C ILE A 333 1.76 -15.54 -28.41
N THR A 334 2.00 -15.71 -29.70
CA THR A 334 1.64 -16.92 -30.45
C THR A 334 2.40 -16.97 -31.77
N SER A 335 2.43 -18.13 -32.44
CA SER A 335 3.11 -18.30 -33.73
C SER A 335 2.16 -18.88 -34.79
N LYS A 336 2.40 -18.58 -36.07
CA LYS A 336 1.53 -18.99 -37.18
C LYS A 336 1.38 -20.51 -37.27
N GLU A 337 2.44 -21.23 -36.90
CA GLU A 337 2.52 -22.70 -36.97
C GLU A 337 1.56 -23.39 -35.99
N ALA A 338 1.06 -22.68 -34.99
CA ALA A 338 0.12 -23.20 -34.01
C ALA A 338 -1.35 -23.19 -34.49
N TRP A 339 -1.65 -22.60 -35.66
CA TRP A 339 -3.02 -22.33 -36.10
C TRP A 339 -3.30 -22.86 -37.50
N GLY A 340 -4.56 -23.21 -37.77
CA GLY A 340 -5.03 -23.38 -39.14
C GLY A 340 -5.04 -22.06 -39.92
N GLU A 341 -4.95 -22.10 -41.24
CA GLU A 341 -4.87 -20.88 -42.08
C GLU A 341 -6.03 -19.90 -41.84
N LYS A 342 -7.25 -20.42 -41.67
CA LYS A 342 -8.45 -19.62 -41.40
C LYS A 342 -8.38 -18.93 -40.04
N GLU A 343 -7.97 -19.66 -38.99
CA GLU A 343 -7.86 -19.14 -37.63
C GLU A 343 -6.76 -18.08 -37.54
N TRP A 344 -5.61 -18.34 -38.16
CA TRP A 344 -4.51 -17.37 -38.23
C TRP A 344 -4.93 -16.08 -38.93
N SER A 345 -5.59 -16.19 -40.08
CA SER A 345 -6.08 -15.03 -40.82
C SER A 345 -7.05 -14.17 -39.99
N LEU A 346 -7.95 -14.82 -39.24
CA LEU A 346 -8.87 -14.13 -38.34
C LEU A 346 -8.15 -13.44 -37.17
N LEU A 347 -7.17 -14.12 -36.55
CA LEU A 347 -6.36 -13.54 -35.47
C LEU A 347 -5.62 -12.29 -35.94
N VAL A 348 -4.89 -12.38 -37.05
CA VAL A 348 -4.15 -11.24 -37.62
C VAL A 348 -5.10 -10.09 -37.94
N ARG A 349 -6.25 -10.36 -38.58
CA ARG A 349 -7.23 -9.31 -38.90
C ARG A 349 -7.80 -8.61 -37.66
N MET A 350 -7.91 -9.32 -36.54
CA MET A 350 -8.52 -8.77 -35.32
C MET A 350 -7.51 -8.06 -34.41
N PHE A 351 -6.24 -8.50 -34.42
CA PHE A 351 -5.30 -8.14 -33.37
C PHE A 351 -3.95 -7.59 -33.84
N SER A 352 -3.66 -7.58 -35.15
CA SER A 352 -2.54 -6.86 -35.77
C SER A 352 -3.02 -5.55 -36.40
#